data_AF-A0A817NLC1-F1
#
_entry.id   AF-A0A817NLC1-F1
#
_cell.length_a   1.000
_cell.length_b   1.000
_cell.length_c   1.000
_cell.angle_alpha   90.00
_cell.angle_beta   90.00
_cell.angle_gamma   90.00
#
_symmetry.space_group_name_H-M   'P 1'
#
loop_
_entity.id
_entity.type
_entity.pdbx_description
1 polymer ?
#
loop_
_entity_poly.entity_id
_entity_poly.type
_entity_poly.pdbx_seq_one_letter_code
_entity_poly.pdbx_strand_id
1 'polypeptide(L)' 'MPWGKFDSTKIDIIKTRTILDRDHFGLEKVKDRIIEYLAVLQRSKKIKGPILCLIGPPGV' A
#
# COMPACT_ATOMS: atom_id res chain seq x y z
N MET A 1 23.04 4.32 13.07
CA MET A 1 22.45 3.36 12.11
C MET A 1 21.47 2.45 12.85
N PRO A 2 20.25 2.21 12.33
CA PRO A 2 19.22 1.47 13.05
C PRO A 2 19.41 -0.04 12.90
N TRP A 3 20.36 -0.60 13.66
CA TRP A 3 20.59 -2.05 13.70
C TRP A 3 19.64 -2.69 14.72
N GLY A 4 18.54 -3.29 14.26
CA GLY A 4 17.61 -4.07 15.09
C GLY A 4 16.40 -3.32 15.64
N LYS A 5 16.14 -2.07 15.23
CA LYS A 5 14.87 -1.38 15.50
C LYS A 5 13.89 -1.66 14.36
N PHE A 6 12.74 -2.23 14.69
CA PHE A 6 11.65 -2.47 13.76
C PHE A 6 10.38 -1.82 14.32
N ASP A 7 9.72 -1.02 13.51
CA ASP A 7 8.36 -0.57 13.84
C ASP A 7 7.35 -1.69 13.61
N SER A 8 6.33 -1.74 14.47
CA SER A 8 5.21 -2.65 14.29
C SER A 8 4.40 -2.23 13.07
N THR A 9 4.53 -2.95 11.98
CA THR A 9 3.75 -2.71 10.77
C THR A 9 2.39 -3.39 10.91
N LYS A 10 1.32 -2.61 11.16
CA LYS A 10 -0.06 -3.10 11.16
C LYS A 10 -0.74 -2.65 9.86
N ILE A 11 -1.16 -3.61 9.05
CA ILE A 11 -1.91 -3.35 7.81
C ILE A 11 -3.41 -3.37 8.15
N ASP A 12 -4.09 -2.26 7.88
CA ASP A 12 -5.54 -2.11 8.02
C ASP A 12 -6.13 -1.66 6.69
N ILE A 13 -6.84 -2.58 6.02
CA ILE A 13 -7.38 -2.36 4.68
C ILE A 13 -8.46 -1.27 4.69
N ILE A 14 -9.34 -1.28 5.69
CA ILE A 14 -10.47 -0.34 5.77
C ILE A 14 -9.94 1.07 5.96
N LYS A 15 -9.02 1.25 6.92
CA LYS A 15 -8.38 2.55 7.17
C LYS A 15 -7.60 3.02 5.94
N THR A 16 -6.91 2.11 5.26
CA THR A 16 -6.12 2.46 4.06
C THR A 16 -7.03 2.96 2.94
N ARG A 17 -8.17 2.29 2.68
CA ARG A 17 -9.15 2.74 1.69
C ARG A 17 -9.64 4.15 1.98
N THR A 18 -10.05 4.42 3.21
CA THR A 18 -10.54 5.74 3.61
C THR A 18 -9.48 6.84 3.42
N ILE A 19 -8.22 6.56 3.76
CA ILE A 19 -7.12 7.52 3.56
C ILE A 19 -6.86 7.76 2.07
N LEU A 20 -6.82 6.69 1.26
CA LEU A 20 -6.64 6.82 -0.19
C LEU A 20 -7.75 7.64 -0.83
N ASP A 21 -9.00 7.42 -0.43
CA ASP A 21 -10.17 8.14 -0.96
C ASP A 21 -10.22 9.60 -0.51
N ARG A 22 -9.76 9.90 0.70
CA ARG A 22 -9.68 11.27 1.21
C ARG A 22 -8.55 12.07 0.57
N ASP A 23 -7.38 11.46 0.42
CA ASP A 23 -6.16 12.18 0.03
C ASP A 23 -5.97 12.21 -1.50
N HIS A 24 -6.64 11.33 -2.24
CA HIS A 24 -6.55 11.23 -3.70
C HIS A 24 -7.94 11.13 -4.32
N PHE A 25 -8.33 12.11 -5.12
CA PHE A 25 -9.58 12.06 -5.88
C PHE A 25 -9.45 11.17 -7.12
N GLY A 26 -10.45 10.32 -7.38
CA GLY A 26 -10.42 9.37 -8.51
C GLY A 26 -9.41 8.23 -8.30
N LEU A 27 -8.67 7.86 -9.35
CA LEU A 27 -7.65 6.79 -9.33
C LEU A 27 -8.18 5.42 -8.82
N GLU A 28 -9.47 5.13 -9.01
CA GLU A 28 -10.12 3.92 -8.48
C GLU A 28 -9.34 2.64 -8.78
N LYS A 29 -8.91 2.46 -10.04
CA LYS A 29 -8.10 1.30 -10.45
C LYS A 29 -6.76 1.19 -9.72
N VAL A 30 -6.12 2.32 -9.44
CA VAL A 30 -4.82 2.36 -8.74
C VAL A 30 -5.03 2.06 -7.25
N LYS A 31 -6.06 2.65 -6.64
CA LYS A 31 -6.42 2.41 -5.24
C LYS A 31 -6.79 0.95 -5.01
N ASP A 32 -7.60 0.36 -5.88
CA ASP A 32 -7.95 -1.06 -5.83
C ASP A 32 -6.69 -1.93 -5.87
N ARG A 33 -5.73 -1.60 -6.75
CA ARG A 33 -4.48 -2.35 -6.87
C ARG A 33 -3.58 -2.24 -5.64
N ILE A 34 -3.51 -1.06 -5.02
CA ILE A 34 -2.79 -0.84 -3.76
C ILE A 34 -3.43 -1.68 -2.64
N ILE A 35 -4.76 -1.70 -2.56
CA ILE A 35 -5.51 -2.48 -1.58
C ILE A 35 -5.29 -3.99 -1.76
N GLU A 36 -5.34 -4.49 -2.99
CA GLU A 36 -5.03 -5.89 -3.31
C GLU A 36 -3.61 -6.26 -2.86
N TYR A 37 -2.64 -5.41 -3.16
CA TYR A 37 -1.25 -5.63 -2.77
C TYR A 37 -1.08 -5.72 -1.25
N LEU A 38 -1.70 -4.80 -0.52
CA LEU A 38 -1.69 -4.79 0.95
C LEU A 38 -2.42 -6.00 1.54
N ALA A 39 -3.52 -6.46 0.92
CA ALA A 39 -4.23 -7.66 1.34
C ALA A 39 -3.37 -8.92 1.19
N VAL A 40 -2.61 -9.03 0.10
CA VAL A 40 -1.64 -10.12 -0.11
C VAL A 40 -0.52 -10.06 0.94
N LEU A 41 0.01 -8.87 1.23
CA LEU A 41 1.02 -8.68 2.27
C LEU A 41 0.49 -8.98 3.67
N GLN A 42 -0.76 -8.63 3.98
CA GLN A 42 -1.38 -8.94 5.27
C GLN A 42 -1.51 -10.45 5.50
N ARG A 43 -1.78 -11.22 4.44
CA ARG A 43 -1.89 -12.68 4.50
C ARG A 43 -0.52 -13.37 4.47
N SER A 44 0.47 -12.80 3.78
CA SER A 44 1.82 -13.34 3.68
C SER A 44 2.71 -12.84 4.81
N LYS A 45 3.10 -13.72 5.76
CA LYS A 45 4.00 -13.38 6.87
C LYS A 45 5.43 -12.96 6.46
N LYS A 46 5.76 -13.02 5.16
CA LYS A 46 7.04 -12.57 4.61
C LYS A 46 6.76 -11.63 3.43
N ILE A 47 7.51 -10.52 3.38
CA ILE A 47 7.59 -9.65 2.22
C ILE A 47 8.44 -10.38 1.16
N LYS A 48 7.85 -11.38 0.51
CA LYS A 48 8.39 -12.07 -0.65
C LYS A 48 7.34 -11.93 -1.75
N GLY A 49 7.39 -10.81 -2.45
CA GLY A 49 6.45 -10.47 -3.52
C GLY A 49 7.03 -9.41 -4.44
N PRO A 50 6.45 -9.23 -5.63
CA PRO A 50 6.87 -8.19 -6.55
C PRO A 50 6.75 -6.81 -5.90
N ILE A 51 7.63 -5.87 -6.29
CA ILE A 51 7.56 -4.47 -5.88
C ILE A 51 6.48 -3.78 -6.72
N LEU A 52 5.61 -3.00 -6.07
CA LEU A 52 4.60 -2.20 -6.77
C LEU A 52 5.28 -0.97 -7.40
N CYS A 53 5.21 -0.85 -8.73
CA CYS A 53 5.69 0.32 -9.47
C CYS A 53 4.50 1.12 -9.98
N LEU A 54 4.45 2.42 -9.65
CA LEU A 54 3.43 3.36 -10.13
C LEU A 54 4.02 4.19 -11.26
N ILE A 55 3.33 4.26 -12.40
CA ILE A 55 3.80 4.95 -13.60
C ILE A 55 2.69 5.82 -14.18
N GLY A 56 3.04 7.05 -14.56
CA GLY A 56 2.12 8.02 -15.14
C GLY A 56 2.83 9.31 -15.60
N PRO A 57 2.13 10.17 -16.36
CA PRO A 57 2.64 11.49 -16.75
C PRO A 57 2.84 12.40 -15.54
N PRO A 58 3.67 13.46 -15.63
CA PRO A 58 3.88 14.39 -14.52
C PRO A 58 2.56 15.11 -14.18
N GLY A 59 2.24 15.20 -12.88
CA GLY A 59 1.02 15.87 -12.39
C GLY A 59 -0.14 14.92 -12.08
N VAL A 60 0.09 13.61 -12.11
CA VAL A 60 -0.81 12.57 -11.56
C VAL A 60 -0.28 12.01 -10.25
#